data_AF-A0AA86SC55-F1
#
_entry.id   AF-A0AA86SC55-F1
#
_cell.length_a   1.000
_cell.length_b   1.000
_cell.length_c   1.000
_cell.angle_alpha   90.00
_cell.angle_beta   90.00
_cell.angle_gamma   90.00
#
_symmetry.space_group_name_H-M   'P 1'
#
loop_
_entity.id
_entity.type
_entity.pdbx_description
1 polymer ?
#
loop_
_entity_poly.entity_id
_entity_poly.type
_entity_poly.pdbx_seq_one_letter_code
_entity_poly.pdbx_strand_id
1 'polypeptide(L)'
;MFNIKAVLSIVVFLNMSHVDSAAEHRLPRVVTPLPAPKITDLPQFQGEHKESLYWGTYRPQVYLGVRARTPKSLIAGLMWIAVKDSKYHLRHVCKHEDDLSTYGWTMHNGRDFGHQVLVDHGMTLTTGFLKSKEEGSGYGGDWTVRVCVQVDQ
;
A
#
# COMPACT_ATOMS: atom_id res chain seq x y z
N MET A 1 46.77 -41.53 -37.02
CA MET A 1 45.65 -42.09 -36.24
C MET A 1 45.12 -40.97 -35.35
N PHE A 2 43.98 -40.38 -35.67
CA PHE A 2 43.43 -39.21 -34.96
C PHE A 2 43.03 -39.60 -33.53
N ASN A 3 43.52 -38.88 -32.52
CA ASN A 3 43.18 -39.17 -31.12
C ASN A 3 41.81 -38.58 -30.78
N ILE A 4 40.76 -39.39 -30.94
CA ILE A 4 39.36 -39.03 -30.71
C ILE A 4 39.14 -38.42 -29.32
N LYS A 5 39.89 -38.85 -28.29
CA LYS A 5 39.78 -38.30 -26.93
C LYS A 5 40.26 -36.85 -26.84
N ALA A 6 41.27 -36.47 -27.62
CA ALA A 6 41.77 -35.10 -27.67
C ALA A 6 40.77 -34.17 -28.35
N VAL A 7 40.15 -34.61 -29.45
CA VAL A 7 39.12 -33.83 -30.16
C VAL A 7 37.87 -33.64 -29.29
N LEU A 8 37.42 -34.70 -28.61
CA LEU A 8 36.26 -34.60 -27.71
C LEU A 8 36.54 -33.63 -26.54
N SER A 9 37.74 -33.68 -25.98
CA SER A 9 38.14 -32.76 -24.90
C SER A 9 38.17 -31.31 -25.38
N ILE A 10 38.69 -31.05 -26.58
CA ILE A 10 38.70 -29.70 -27.17
C ILE A 10 37.28 -29.20 -27.41
N VAL A 11 36.38 -30.05 -27.94
CA VAL A 11 34.98 -29.67 -28.18
C VAL A 11 34.25 -29.40 -26.87
N VAL A 12 34.44 -30.21 -25.83
CA VAL A 12 33.85 -29.98 -24.51
C VAL A 12 34.41 -28.70 -23.88
N PHE A 13 35.72 -28.48 -23.98
CA PHE A 13 36.37 -27.28 -23.45
C PHE A 13 35.87 -26.01 -24.16
N LEU A 14 35.71 -26.05 -25.48
CA LEU A 14 35.14 -24.96 -26.26
C LEU A 14 33.66 -24.72 -25.92
N ASN A 15 32.86 -25.77 -25.71
CA ASN A 15 31.46 -25.60 -25.30
C ASN A 15 31.36 -25.01 -23.89
N MET A 16 32.18 -25.46 -22.93
CA MET A 16 32.24 -24.89 -21.59
C MET A 16 32.70 -23.42 -21.60
N SER A 17 33.72 -23.09 -22.41
CA SER A 17 34.18 -21.70 -22.52
C SER A 17 33.17 -20.75 -23.20
N HIS A 18 32.29 -21.29 -24.06
CA HIS A 18 31.20 -20.49 -24.66
C HIS A 18 30.00 -20.33 -23.73
N VAL A 19 29.77 -21.26 -22.79
CA VAL A 19 28.72 -21.15 -21.77
C VAL A 19 29.02 -20.01 -20.78
N ASP A 20 30.31 -19.74 -20.50
CA ASP A 20 30.72 -18.65 -19.60
C ASP A 20 30.71 -17.26 -20.26
N SER A 21 30.54 -17.16 -21.59
CA SER A 21 30.61 -15.91 -22.35
C SER A 21 29.24 -15.28 -22.67
N ALA A 22 28.15 -15.74 -22.03
CA ALA A 22 26.96 -14.92 -21.92
C ALA A 22 27.23 -13.85 -20.85
N ALA A 23 27.93 -12.78 -21.25
CA ALA A 23 28.18 -11.62 -20.39
C ALA A 23 26.84 -11.20 -19.75
N GLU A 24 26.71 -11.43 -18.44
CA GLU A 24 25.58 -10.95 -17.66
C GLU A 24 25.41 -9.47 -17.97
N HIS A 25 24.28 -9.11 -18.58
CA HIS A 25 23.98 -7.73 -18.93
C HIS A 25 23.77 -6.95 -17.63
N ARG A 26 24.86 -6.48 -17.03
CA ARG A 26 24.86 -5.84 -15.72
C ARG A 26 23.98 -4.59 -15.80
N LEU A 27 22.86 -4.62 -15.10
CA LEU A 27 21.97 -3.46 -15.03
C LEU A 27 22.78 -2.22 -14.60
N PRO A 28 22.57 -1.06 -15.23
CA PRO A 28 23.31 0.12 -14.85
C PRO A 28 23.03 0.47 -13.38
N ARG A 29 24.03 0.99 -12.67
CA ARG A 29 23.92 1.34 -11.25
C ARG A 29 22.73 2.26 -10.97
N VAL A 30 22.32 3.08 -11.95
CA VAL A 30 21.18 4.00 -11.84
C VAL A 30 19.83 3.30 -11.65
N VAL A 31 19.66 2.06 -12.14
CA VAL A 31 18.41 1.29 -11.99
C VAL A 31 18.54 0.12 -11.00
N THR A 32 19.73 -0.08 -10.43
CA THR A 32 20.00 -1.16 -9.49
C THR A 32 19.88 -0.62 -8.07
N PRO A 33 18.97 -1.16 -7.23
CA PRO A 33 18.90 -0.77 -5.82
C PRO A 33 20.25 -0.94 -5.12
N LEU A 34 20.49 -0.11 -4.09
CA LEU A 34 21.70 -0.21 -3.28
C LEU A 34 21.83 -1.64 -2.71
N PRO A 35 22.97 -2.34 -2.88
CA PRO A 35 23.19 -3.67 -2.32
C PRO A 35 23.52 -3.58 -0.83
N ALA A 36 22.58 -3.08 -0.05
CA ALA A 36 22.65 -2.97 1.40
C ALA A 36 21.38 -3.58 2.03
N PRO A 37 21.44 -4.04 3.30
CA PRO A 37 20.25 -4.46 4.02
C PRO A 37 19.18 -3.36 4.00
N LYS A 38 17.90 -3.74 3.88
CA LYS A 38 16.83 -2.75 3.92
C LYS A 38 16.72 -2.22 5.35
N ILE A 39 16.53 -0.92 5.48
CA ILE A 39 16.25 -0.29 6.79
C ILE A 39 15.04 -0.95 7.45
N THR A 40 14.04 -1.36 6.66
CA THR A 40 12.84 -2.06 7.15
C THR A 40 13.10 -3.42 7.77
N ASP A 41 14.28 -4.00 7.58
CA ASP A 41 14.64 -5.33 8.09
C ASP A 41 15.33 -5.24 9.45
N LEU A 42 15.65 -4.03 9.92
CA LEU A 42 16.29 -3.83 11.22
C LEU A 42 15.35 -4.24 12.38
N PRO A 43 15.89 -4.74 13.51
CA PRO A 43 15.07 -5.28 14.62
C PRO A 43 14.03 -4.30 15.18
N GLN A 44 14.33 -3.00 15.23
CA GLN A 44 13.40 -1.98 15.73
C GLN A 44 12.13 -1.79 14.90
N PHE A 45 12.11 -2.30 13.66
CA PHE A 45 10.94 -2.25 12.77
C PHE A 45 10.19 -3.60 12.69
N GLN A 46 10.60 -4.62 13.44
CA GLN A 46 9.93 -5.93 13.48
C GLN A 46 8.98 -6.07 14.68
N GLY A 47 8.36 -7.24 14.81
CA GLY A 47 7.49 -7.60 15.94
C GLY A 47 6.31 -6.64 16.10
N GLU A 48 6.05 -6.23 17.33
CA GLU A 48 4.94 -5.34 17.69
C GLU A 48 4.97 -4.01 16.93
N HIS A 49 6.14 -3.48 16.56
CA HIS A 49 6.20 -2.25 15.75
C HIS A 49 5.59 -2.46 14.36
N LYS A 50 5.95 -3.57 13.71
CA LYS A 50 5.44 -3.92 12.38
C LYS A 50 3.95 -4.23 12.42
N GLU A 51 3.55 -4.98 13.44
CA GLU A 51 2.17 -5.43 13.61
C GLU A 51 1.23 -4.29 13.98
N SER A 52 1.62 -3.43 14.93
CA SER A 52 0.83 -2.25 15.32
C SER A 52 0.61 -1.27 14.18
N LEU A 53 1.44 -1.29 13.14
CA LEU A 53 1.27 -0.47 11.92
C LEU A 53 0.74 -1.27 10.73
N TYR A 54 0.31 -2.53 10.93
CA TYR A 54 -0.09 -3.38 9.81
C TYR A 54 -1.29 -2.79 9.07
N TRP A 55 -2.38 -2.48 9.78
CA TRP A 55 -3.55 -1.78 9.24
C TRP A 55 -3.51 -0.28 9.50
N GLY A 56 -3.95 0.50 8.50
CA GLY A 56 -4.17 1.92 8.66
C GLY A 56 -4.82 2.57 7.44
N THR A 57 -5.03 3.88 7.55
CA THR A 57 -5.65 4.75 6.54
C THR A 57 -4.68 5.12 5.40
N TYR A 58 -3.92 4.13 4.91
CA TYR A 58 -2.79 4.34 3.98
C TYR A 58 -3.18 4.53 2.51
N ARG A 59 -4.39 5.08 2.25
CA ARG A 59 -4.86 5.43 0.90
C ARG A 59 -5.26 6.91 0.86
N PRO A 60 -4.29 7.84 0.94
CA PRO A 60 -4.57 9.26 1.11
C PRO A 60 -5.26 9.93 -0.09
N GLN A 61 -5.29 9.27 -1.26
CA GLN A 61 -5.93 9.78 -2.46
C GLN A 61 -7.45 9.61 -2.48
N VAL A 62 -8.03 8.82 -1.57
CA VAL A 62 -9.48 8.64 -1.43
C VAL A 62 -9.97 9.26 -0.13
N TYR A 63 -11.24 9.69 -0.11
CA TYR A 63 -11.80 10.37 1.06
C TYR A 63 -11.71 9.52 2.33
N LEU A 64 -11.96 8.21 2.23
CA LEU A 64 -11.66 7.24 3.27
C LEU A 64 -11.20 5.93 2.63
N GLY A 65 -10.05 5.42 3.04
CA GLY A 65 -9.52 4.15 2.56
C GLY A 65 -8.60 3.48 3.56
N VAL A 66 -8.81 2.18 3.76
CA VAL A 66 -8.02 1.34 4.68
C VAL A 66 -7.30 0.27 3.88
N ARG A 67 -6.02 0.05 4.20
CA ARG A 67 -5.23 -1.06 3.64
C ARG A 67 -4.19 -1.54 4.65
N ALA A 68 -3.71 -2.75 4.45
CA ALA A 68 -2.58 -3.31 5.16
C ALA A 68 -1.22 -2.95 4.50
N ARG A 69 -0.15 -2.93 5.30
CA ARG A 69 1.24 -2.73 4.85
C ARG A 69 1.84 -4.04 4.29
N THR A 70 1.17 -4.63 3.33
CA THR A 70 1.61 -5.81 2.58
C THR A 70 1.47 -5.58 1.07
N PRO A 71 2.29 -6.20 0.20
CA PRO A 71 2.16 -6.09 -1.25
C PRO A 71 0.79 -6.53 -1.77
N LYS A 72 0.20 -7.58 -1.18
CA LYS A 72 -1.13 -8.11 -1.52
C LYS A 72 -2.07 -7.86 -0.35
N SER A 73 -2.70 -6.69 -0.35
CA SER A 73 -3.57 -6.24 0.73
C SER A 73 -5.04 -6.36 0.33
N LEU A 74 -5.91 -6.70 1.28
CA LEU A 74 -7.32 -6.32 1.21
C LEU A 74 -7.40 -4.78 1.21
N ILE A 75 -8.27 -4.23 0.37
CA ILE A 75 -8.48 -2.78 0.25
C ILE A 75 -9.94 -2.50 0.57
N ALA A 76 -10.16 -1.60 1.52
CA ALA A 76 -11.48 -1.05 1.82
C ALA A 76 -11.50 0.46 1.51
N GLY A 77 -12.69 0.98 1.21
CA GLY A 77 -12.90 2.40 0.97
C GLY A 77 -14.37 2.78 1.00
N LEU A 78 -14.64 4.07 1.15
CA LEU A 78 -15.98 4.64 1.17
C LEU A 78 -16.28 5.32 -0.17
N MET A 79 -17.50 5.14 -0.66
CA MET A 79 -18.09 5.96 -1.72
C MET A 79 -19.48 6.39 -1.28
N TRP A 80 -19.91 7.56 -1.74
CA TRP A 80 -21.28 8.04 -1.55
C TRP A 80 -21.71 8.87 -2.76
N ILE A 81 -23.01 9.11 -2.88
CA ILE A 81 -23.57 9.97 -3.91
C ILE A 81 -24.00 11.27 -3.26
N ALA A 82 -23.52 12.39 -3.79
CA ALA A 82 -23.95 13.73 -3.40
C ALA A 82 -24.77 14.37 -4.53
N VAL A 83 -25.64 15.30 -4.18
CA VAL A 83 -26.41 16.10 -5.15
C VAL A 83 -25.79 17.49 -5.21
N LYS A 84 -25.25 17.85 -6.38
CA LYS A 84 -24.69 19.18 -6.67
C LYS A 84 -25.23 19.65 -8.01
N ASP A 85 -25.76 20.87 -8.05
CA ASP A 85 -26.37 21.48 -9.24
C ASP A 85 -27.47 20.59 -9.87
N SER A 86 -28.33 20.01 -9.02
CA SER A 86 -29.39 19.08 -9.41
C SER A 86 -28.91 17.82 -10.15
N LYS A 87 -27.63 17.48 -10.05
CA LYS A 87 -27.02 16.27 -10.60
C LYS A 87 -26.42 15.40 -9.50
N TYR A 88 -26.45 14.10 -9.72
CA TYR A 88 -25.81 13.12 -8.84
C TYR A 88 -24.32 12.99 -9.16
N HIS A 89 -23.48 13.08 -8.14
CA HIS A 89 -22.03 12.93 -8.27
C HIS A 89 -21.54 11.85 -7.31
N LEU A 90 -20.84 10.85 -7.84
CA LEU A 90 -20.23 9.80 -7.04
C LEU A 90 -18.91 10.31 -6.45
N ARG A 91 -18.80 10.32 -5.13
CA ARG A 91 -17.58 10.65 -4.40
C ARG A 91 -16.78 9.40 -4.10
N HIS A 92 -15.46 9.48 -4.26
CA HIS A 92 -14.53 8.40 -3.89
C HIS A 92 -13.11 8.95 -3.73
N VAL A 93 -12.58 9.54 -4.80
CA VAL A 93 -11.23 10.14 -4.86
C VAL A 93 -11.32 11.58 -4.38
N CYS A 94 -10.33 12.03 -3.62
CA CYS A 94 -10.21 13.42 -3.21
C CYS A 94 -9.95 14.28 -4.44
N LYS A 95 -10.93 15.07 -4.87
CA LYS A 95 -10.81 15.93 -6.03
C LYS A 95 -11.18 17.35 -5.67
N HIS A 96 -10.38 18.31 -6.13
CA HIS A 96 -10.66 19.72 -5.91
C HIS A 96 -12.00 20.15 -6.54
N GLU A 97 -12.36 19.59 -7.71
CA GLU A 97 -13.62 19.86 -8.41
C GLU A 97 -14.89 19.41 -7.66
N ASP A 98 -14.76 18.50 -6.68
CA ASP A 98 -15.90 18.06 -5.88
C ASP A 98 -16.48 19.21 -5.03
N ASP A 99 -15.63 20.19 -4.70
CA ASP A 99 -16.02 21.44 -4.02
C ASP A 99 -16.70 21.17 -2.67
N LEU A 100 -16.13 20.25 -1.89
CA LEU A 100 -16.50 20.06 -0.49
C LEU A 100 -16.08 21.30 0.29
N SER A 101 -16.95 21.81 1.17
CA SER A 101 -16.63 22.99 1.98
C SER A 101 -15.50 22.70 2.97
N THR A 102 -15.43 21.47 3.47
CA THR A 102 -14.26 20.96 4.20
C THR A 102 -14.18 19.45 4.09
N TYR A 103 -12.97 18.91 4.13
CA TYR A 103 -12.73 17.51 4.40
C TYR A 103 -11.37 17.32 5.07
N GLY A 104 -11.30 16.47 6.08
CA GLY A 104 -10.04 16.19 6.74
C GLY A 104 -10.18 15.51 8.09
N TRP A 105 -9.06 14.97 8.56
CA TRP A 105 -8.96 14.42 9.90
C TRP A 105 -8.89 15.57 10.91
N THR A 106 -9.88 15.68 11.80
CA THR A 106 -9.83 16.61 12.92
C THR A 106 -9.00 16.03 14.07
N MET A 107 -8.95 14.70 14.17
CA MET A 107 -8.08 13.96 15.08
C MET A 107 -7.55 12.72 14.36
N HIS A 108 -6.25 12.45 14.44
CA HIS A 108 -5.66 11.20 13.94
C HIS A 108 -4.30 10.97 14.58
N ASN A 109 -4.10 9.84 15.27
CA ASN A 109 -2.82 9.57 15.95
C ASN A 109 -1.83 8.75 15.10
N GLY A 110 -2.23 8.38 13.88
CA GLY A 110 -1.41 7.61 12.96
C GLY A 110 -1.24 6.13 13.33
N ARG A 111 -1.95 5.66 14.37
CA ARG A 111 -1.81 4.32 14.91
C ARG A 111 -3.14 3.58 14.95
N ASP A 112 -4.03 3.98 15.83
CA ASP A 112 -5.22 3.20 16.18
C ASP A 112 -6.53 4.02 16.20
N PHE A 113 -6.44 5.34 16.06
CA PHE A 113 -7.60 6.21 16.15
C PHE A 113 -7.58 7.32 15.09
N GLY A 114 -8.76 7.58 14.54
CA GLY A 114 -9.01 8.73 13.69
C GLY A 114 -10.46 9.19 13.73
N HIS A 115 -10.66 10.50 13.61
CA HIS A 115 -11.95 11.15 13.41
C HIS A 115 -11.84 12.16 12.27
N GLN A 116 -12.69 11.99 11.25
CA GLN A 116 -12.71 12.79 10.04
C GLN A 116 -14.07 13.44 9.88
N VAL A 117 -14.08 14.69 9.41
CA VAL A 117 -15.28 15.40 9.02
C VAL A 117 -15.19 15.74 7.53
N LEU A 118 -16.27 15.53 6.80
CA LEU A 118 -16.44 15.91 5.41
C LEU A 118 -17.78 16.63 5.27
N VAL A 119 -17.79 17.82 4.67
CA VAL A 119 -19.01 18.60 4.45
C VAL A 119 -19.17 18.78 2.95
N ASP A 120 -20.23 18.18 2.40
CA ASP A 120 -20.48 18.02 0.97
C ASP A 120 -21.92 18.46 0.66
N HIS A 121 -22.08 19.67 0.11
CA HIS A 121 -23.34 20.23 -0.43
C HIS A 121 -24.61 19.90 0.37
N GLY A 122 -24.70 20.38 1.62
CA GLY A 122 -25.89 20.20 2.49
C GLY A 122 -25.89 18.89 3.28
N MET A 123 -24.78 18.16 3.29
CA MET A 123 -24.60 16.92 4.03
C MET A 123 -23.24 16.90 4.73
N THR A 124 -23.23 16.54 6.02
CA THR A 124 -22.03 16.31 6.80
C THR A 124 -21.84 14.80 7.02
N LEU A 125 -20.71 14.27 6.55
CA LEU A 125 -20.23 12.93 6.86
C LEU A 125 -19.17 13.01 7.95
N THR A 126 -19.35 12.19 8.97
CA THR A 126 -18.34 11.96 9.99
C THR A 126 -17.88 10.52 9.92
N THR A 127 -16.58 10.30 9.76
CA THR A 127 -15.99 8.96 9.77
C THR A 127 -15.10 8.80 11.00
N GLY A 128 -15.27 7.68 11.70
CA GLY A 128 -14.44 7.29 12.84
C GLY A 128 -13.71 6.00 12.52
N PHE A 129 -12.39 5.98 12.71
CA PHE A 129 -11.55 4.80 12.56
C PHE A 129 -11.04 4.37 13.94
N LEU A 130 -11.17 3.09 14.26
CA LEU A 130 -10.63 2.48 15.47
C LEU A 130 -9.96 1.16 15.13
N LYS A 131 -8.79 0.92 15.71
CA LYS A 131 -8.09 -0.37 15.69
C LYS A 131 -7.91 -0.88 17.11
N SER A 132 -8.16 -2.17 17.31
CA SER A 132 -7.95 -2.86 18.58
C SER A 132 -7.17 -4.15 18.35
N LYS A 133 -6.43 -4.61 19.36
CA LYS A 133 -5.76 -5.93 19.36
C LYS A 133 -6.13 -6.59 20.67
N GLU A 134 -6.98 -7.60 20.60
CA GLU A 134 -7.48 -8.35 21.76
C GLU A 134 -7.05 -9.81 21.68
N GLU A 135 -7.30 -10.58 22.74
CA GLU A 135 -7.06 -12.01 22.73
C GLU A 135 -7.95 -12.67 21.66
N GLY A 136 -7.32 -13.36 20.70
CA GLY A 136 -7.99 -13.96 19.55
C GLY A 136 -7.97 -13.12 18.27
N SER A 137 -7.54 -11.86 18.32
CA SER A 137 -7.32 -11.07 17.10
C SER A 137 -6.19 -11.67 16.26
N GLY A 138 -6.35 -11.62 14.93
CA GLY A 138 -5.31 -12.02 13.99
C GLY A 138 -4.15 -11.02 13.90
N TYR A 139 -3.17 -11.32 13.05
CA TYR A 139 -2.02 -10.43 12.84
C TYR A 139 -2.46 -9.03 12.40
N GLY A 140 -2.06 -8.03 13.19
CA GLY A 140 -2.38 -6.63 12.94
C GLY A 140 -3.63 -6.12 13.65
N GLY A 141 -4.31 -6.98 14.41
CA GLY A 141 -5.53 -6.64 15.13
C GLY A 141 -6.77 -6.49 14.24
N ASP A 142 -7.86 -6.09 14.88
CA ASP A 142 -9.14 -5.81 14.26
C ASP A 142 -9.33 -4.30 14.12
N TRP A 143 -10.09 -3.89 13.10
CA TRP A 143 -10.41 -2.48 12.90
C TRP A 143 -11.87 -2.30 12.51
N THR A 144 -12.41 -1.15 12.87
CA THR A 144 -13.76 -0.75 12.54
C THR A 144 -13.79 0.67 12.01
N VAL A 145 -14.75 0.92 11.14
CA VAL A 145 -15.07 2.24 10.63
C VAL A 145 -16.53 2.52 10.95
N ARG A 146 -16.79 3.62 11.65
CA ARG A 146 -18.13 4.18 11.81
C ARG A 146 -18.32 5.29 10.79
N VAL A 147 -19.46 5.27 10.10
CA VAL A 147 -19.89 6.37 9.22
C VAL A 147 -21.19 6.93 9.76
N CYS A 148 -21.23 8.23 10.01
CA CYS A 148 -22.42 8.95 10.43
C CYS A 148 -22.73 10.04 9.40
N VAL A 149 -24.01 10.23 9.11
CA VAL A 149 -24.49 11.21 8.13
C VAL A 149 -25.49 12.13 8.81
N GLN A 150 -25.31 13.43 8.62
CA GLN A 150 -26.25 14.47 9.02
C GLN A 150 -26.57 15.29 7.77
N VAL A 151 -27.85 15.55 7.52
CA VAL A 151 -28.31 16.37 6.40
C VAL A 151 -28.75 17.71 6.98
N ASP A 152 -28.30 18.80 6.38
CA ASP A 152 -28.69 20.15 6.77
C ASP A 152 -30.20 20.31 6.48
N GLN A 153 -30.94 20.82 7.46
CA GLN A 153 -32.39 21.06 7.32
C GLN A 153 -32.69 22.28 6.46
#